data_AF-X1D506-F1
#
_entry.id   AF-X1D506-F1
#
_cell.length_a   1.000
_cell.length_b   1.000
_cell.length_c   1.000
_cell.angle_alpha   90.00
_cell.angle_beta   90.00
_cell.angle_gamma   90.00
#
_symmetry.space_group_name_H-M   'P 1'
#
loop_
_entity.id
_entity.type
_entity.pdbx_description
1 polymer ?
#
loop_
_entity_poly.entity_id
_entity_poly.type
_entity_poly.pdbx_seq_one_letter_code
_entity_poly.pdbx_strand_id
1 'polypeptide(L)' 'MAELKTQPNDKSVEQFLNTVENDTKREDSFTILELMRQVTGSDPIMWGDSIIGFGSYRYKYASGREADW' A
#
# COMPACT_ATOMS: atom_id res chain seq x y z
N MET A 1 3.60 -6.40 -23.59
CA MET A 1 3.22 -7.14 -22.37
C MET A 1 2.52 -6.16 -21.45
N ALA A 2 1.44 -6.56 -20.77
CA ALA A 2 0.77 -5.67 -19.82
C ALA A 2 1.59 -5.56 -18.54
N GLU A 3 2.02 -4.35 -18.21
CA GLU A 3 2.62 -4.02 -16.92
C GLU A 3 1.59 -4.20 -15.80
N LEU A 4 2.09 -4.48 -14.59
CA LEU A 4 1.22 -4.53 -13.41
C LEU A 4 0.60 -3.15 -13.21
N LYS A 5 -0.73 -3.10 -13.12
CA LYS A 5 -1.49 -1.85 -12.98
C LYS A 5 -1.21 -1.14 -11.65
N THR A 6 -0.83 -1.91 -10.64
CA THR A 6 -0.52 -1.42 -9.29
C THR A 6 0.90 -1.85 -8.97
N GLN A 7 1.73 -0.88 -8.63
CA GLN A 7 3.13 -1.06 -8.27
C GLN A 7 3.43 -0.14 -7.09
N PRO A 8 4.35 -0.52 -6.19
CA PRO A 8 4.79 0.34 -5.12
C PRO A 8 5.41 1.62 -5.72
N ASN A 9 5.18 2.75 -5.07
CA ASN A 9 5.75 4.03 -5.47
C ASN A 9 6.07 4.90 -4.25
N ASP A 10 6.77 6.01 -4.50
CA ASP A 10 7.27 6.91 -3.46
C ASP A 10 6.23 7.95 -2.98
N LYS A 11 4.94 7.77 -3.30
CA LYS A 11 3.90 8.68 -2.79
C LYS A 11 3.73 8.49 -1.28
N SER A 12 3.50 9.59 -0.57
CA SER A 12 3.26 9.55 0.87
C SER A 12 1.86 9.03 1.19
N VAL A 13 1.80 8.00 2.02
CA VAL A 13 0.56 7.44 2.56
C VAL A 13 -0.18 8.47 3.42
N GLU A 14 0.55 9.21 4.26
CA GLU A 14 -0.05 10.24 5.12
C GLU A 14 -0.63 11.38 4.30
N GLN A 15 0.05 11.83 3.25
CA GLN A 15 -0.50 12.85 2.34
C GLN A 15 -1.76 12.34 1.64
N PHE A 16 -1.77 11.08 1.20
CA PHE A 16 -2.96 10.45 0.63
C PHE A 16 -4.13 10.42 1.61
N LEU A 17 -3.92 9.98 2.86
CA LEU A 17 -4.96 9.97 3.88
C LEU A 17 -5.47 11.38 4.21
N ASN A 18 -4.61 12.39 4.17
CA ASN A 18 -4.99 13.79 4.33
C ASN A 18 -5.91 14.33 3.21
N THR A 19 -5.97 13.66 2.05
CA THR A 19 -6.93 14.01 0.98
C THR A 19 -8.36 13.55 1.25
N VAL A 20 -8.60 12.74 2.29
CA VAL A 20 -9.93 12.23 2.62
C VAL A 20 -10.77 13.35 3.24
N GLU A 21 -11.77 13.82 2.50
CA GLU A 21 -12.61 14.97 2.90
C GLU A 21 -13.40 14.71 4.19
N ASN A 22 -13.91 13.50 4.39
CA ASN A 22 -14.67 13.17 5.59
C ASN A 22 -13.73 12.99 6.80
N ASP A 23 -13.88 13.84 7.81
CA ASP A 23 -13.02 13.87 9.00
C ASP A 23 -13.00 12.53 9.75
N THR A 24 -14.17 11.95 10.05
CA THR A 24 -14.26 10.66 10.75
C THR A 24 -13.55 9.55 9.97
N LYS A 25 -13.80 9.47 8.66
CA LYS A 25 -13.15 8.48 7.80
C LYS A 25 -11.63 8.66 7.77
N ARG A 26 -11.15 9.90 7.80
CA ARG A 26 -9.72 10.21 7.83
C ARG A 26 -9.09 9.76 9.14
N GLU A 27 -9.68 10.09 10.28
CA GLU A 27 -9.23 9.65 11.61
C GLU A 27 -9.24 8.11 11.73
N ASP A 28 -10.30 7.46 11.27
CA ASP A 28 -10.40 5.99 11.25
C ASP A 28 -9.31 5.38 10.37
N SER A 29 -9.02 6.00 9.23
CA SER A 29 -7.97 5.52 8.32
C SER A 29 -6.58 5.59 8.95
N PHE A 30 -6.27 6.65 9.70
CA PHE A 30 -5.02 6.74 10.46
C PHE A 30 -4.95 5.70 11.59
N THR A 31 -6.09 5.41 12.24
CA THR A 31 -6.17 4.36 13.27
C THR A 31 -5.89 2.98 12.66
N ILE A 32 -6.48 2.68 11.50
CA ILE A 32 -6.26 1.43 10.77
C ILE A 32 -4.80 1.35 10.29
N LEU A 33 -4.23 2.47 9.82
CA LEU A 33 -2.83 2.54 9.37
C LEU A 33 -1.88 2.08 10.46
N GLU A 34 -2.03 2.64 11.67
CA GLU A 34 -1.18 2.30 12.81
C GLU A 34 -1.41 0.87 13.29
N LEU A 35 -2.67 0.41 13.34
CA LEU A 35 -2.98 -0.98 13.68
C LEU A 35 -2.31 -1.97 12.73
N MET A 36 -2.42 -1.73 11.42
CA MET A 36 -1.82 -2.59 10.40
C MET A 36 -0.29 -2.55 10.48
N ARG A 37 0.31 -1.39 10.73
CA ARG A 37 1.75 -1.26 10.96
C ARG A 37 2.21 -2.09 12.15
N GLN A 38 1.48 -2.05 13.27
CA GLN A 38 1.80 -2.83 14.47
C GLN A 38 1.65 -4.34 14.25
N VAL A 39 0.57 -4.76 13.58
CA VAL A 39 0.29 -6.18 13.32
C VAL A 39 1.28 -6.77 12.31
N THR A 40 1.64 -6.02 11.26
CA THR A 40 2.53 -6.51 10.19
C THR A 40 4.01 -6.27 10.48
N GLY A 41 4.35 -5.33 11.37
CA GLY A 41 5.72 -4.88 11.61
C GLY A 41 6.37 -4.20 10.39
N SER A 42 5.59 -3.85 9.37
CA SER A 42 6.07 -3.27 8.12
C SER A 42 5.57 -1.84 7.97
N ASP A 43 6.41 -0.97 7.40
CA ASP A 43 5.99 0.39 7.08
C ASP A 43 5.00 0.42 5.89
N PRO A 44 3.99 1.30 5.93
CA PRO A 44 3.01 1.41 4.86
C PRO A 44 3.62 2.06 3.61
N ILE A 45 3.28 1.54 2.44
CA ILE A 45 3.75 2.03 1.13
C ILE A 45 2.56 2.25 0.20
N MET A 46 2.60 3.29 -0.64
CA MET A 46 1.58 3.50 -1.66
C MET A 46 1.77 2.55 -2.84
N TRP A 47 0.68 1.92 -3.26
CA TRP A 47 0.59 1.06 -4.43
C TRP A 47 -0.37 1.68 -5.44
N GLY A 48 0.18 2.14 -6.58
CA GLY A 48 -0.58 2.96 -7.52
C GLY A 48 -1.12 4.24 -6.86
N ASP A 49 -2.37 4.60 -7.15
CA ASP A 49 -2.94 5.88 -6.73
C ASP A 49 -3.87 5.80 -5.50
N SER A 50 -4.24 4.60 -5.07
CA SER A 50 -5.34 4.42 -4.10
C SER A 50 -5.21 3.22 -3.16
N ILE A 51 -4.08 2.52 -3.18
CA ILE A 51 -3.85 1.35 -2.32
C ILE A 51 -2.70 1.64 -1.37
N ILE A 52 -2.86 1.26 -0.10
CA ILE A 52 -1.80 1.26 0.90
C ILE A 52 -1.45 -0.20 1.17
N GLY A 53 -0.21 -0.59 0.87
CA GLY A 53 0.32 -1.93 1.10
C GLY A 53 1.22 -1.97 2.34
N PHE A 54 1.36 -3.16 2.92
CA PHE A 54 2.22 -3.44 4.07
C PHE A 54 3.09 -4.66 3.78
N GLY A 55 4.41 -4.46 3.78
CA GLY A 55 5.37 -5.48 3.37
C GLY A 55 5.40 -5.69 1.85
N SER A 56 6.22 -6.65 1.42
CA SER A 56 6.26 -7.11 0.04
C SER A 56 6.60 -8.60 -0.02
N TYR A 57 6.04 -9.26 -1.02
CA TYR A 57 6.22 -10.66 -1.32
C TYR A 57 6.65 -10.80 -2.78
N ARG A 58 7.91 -11.21 -2.96
CA ARG A 58 8.44 -11.52 -4.28
C ARG A 58 8.08 -12.94 -4.65
N TYR A 59 7.33 -13.09 -5.73
CA TYR A 59 6.89 -14.39 -6.23
C TYR A 59 7.42 -14.64 -7.63
N LYS A 60 7.65 -15.92 -7.91
CA LYS A 60 8.17 -16.41 -9.18
C LYS A 60 7.20 -17.40 -9.79
N TYR A 61 6.74 -17.09 -10.99
CA TYR A 61 5.93 -18.00 -11.78
C TYR A 61 6.79 -19.16 -12.33
N ALA A 62 6.14 -20.30 -12.59
CA ALA A 62 6.77 -21.43 -13.28
C ALA A 62 7.32 -21.06 -14.67
N SER A 63 6.79 -20.01 -15.30
CA SER A 63 7.28 -19.44 -16.55
C SER A 63 8.57 -18.62 -16.42
N GLY A 64 9.12 -18.48 -15.20
CA GLY A 64 10.32 -17.70 -14.92
C GLY A 64 10.08 -16.21 -14.68
N ARG A 65 8.84 -15.73 -14.83
CA ARG A 65 8.48 -14.33 -14.55
C ARG A 65 8.48 -14.08 -13.04
N GLU A 66 9.15 -13.01 -12.62
CA GLU A 66 9.18 -12.55 -11.23
C GLU A 66 8.32 -11.29 -11.11
N ALA A 67 7.65 -11.14 -9.97
CA ALA A 67 6.91 -9.93 -9.62
C ALA A 67 6.89 -9.76 -8.09
N ASP A 68 6.79 -8.51 -7.66
CA ASP A 68 6.59 -8.14 -6.27
C ASP A 68 5.11 -7.80 -6.07
N TRP A 69 4.53 -8.32 -4.98
CA TRP A 69 3.19 -7.99 -4.49
C TRP A 69 3.26 -7.45 -3.06
#